data_AF-A0A1G2ZAB9-F1
#
_entry.id   AF-A0A1G2ZAB9-F1
#
_cell.length_a   1.000
_cell.length_b   1.000
_cell.length_c   1.000
_cell.angle_alpha   90.00
_cell.angle_beta   90.00
_cell.angle_gamma   90.00
#
_symmetry.space_group_name_H-M   'P 1'
#
loop_
_entity.id
_entity.type
_entity.pdbx_description
1 polymer ?
#
loop_
_entity_poly.entity_id
_entity_poly.type
_entity_poly.pdbx_seq_one_letter_code
_entity_poly.pdbx_strand_id
1 'polypeptide(L)'
;MTETYPSDSELLNLQSDSETGVEYIPTGTAPYYLHFRRLLYRLLLAARRANDLRVYDEGGLDVGVKAGKFWLGAELISYAGSTGNALAPNKAGIYIYLDAQGTLVMNEYGGFPSMAIMPHIRLAVASTSGADILSITDCRIGHNFLVPHASGAVCRSMEAHITDDTLMAGESGSVHTNLGATGAVVLALPIMPPAGTEFTFAVQTPYALGVDPGPNAIIRDDTGQPMARHRWASTVGACLTLVADSYGDWVPVAKYGTWGQEA
;
A
#
# COMPACT_ATOMS: atom_id res chain seq x y z
N MET A 1 -6.88 5.18 30.37
CA MET A 1 -5.64 4.63 30.97
C MET A 1 -4.78 5.80 31.39
N THR A 2 -4.44 5.89 32.67
CA THR A 2 -3.40 6.82 33.16
C THR A 2 -2.05 6.17 32.94
N GLU A 3 -1.19 6.83 32.17
CA GLU A 3 0.20 6.43 31.98
C GLU A 3 0.90 6.38 33.35
N THR A 4 1.58 5.28 33.66
CA THR A 4 2.36 5.15 34.90
C THR A 4 3.79 5.55 34.59
N TYR A 5 4.25 6.62 35.23
CA TYR A 5 5.63 7.10 35.07
C TYR A 5 6.57 6.40 36.06
N PRO A 6 7.85 6.24 35.71
CA PRO A 6 8.87 5.87 36.69
C PRO A 6 8.89 6.86 37.87
N SER A 7 9.30 6.38 39.04
CA SER A 7 9.44 7.23 40.21
C SER A 7 10.50 8.31 40.00
N ASP A 8 10.40 9.43 40.72
CA ASP A 8 11.40 10.51 40.67
C ASP A 8 12.82 9.98 40.95
N SER A 9 12.96 9.02 41.86
CA SER A 9 14.24 8.39 42.17
C SER A 9 14.80 7.58 41.00
N GLU A 10 13.96 6.95 40.17
CA GLU A 10 14.42 6.26 38.97
C GLU A 10 14.84 7.26 37.91
N LEU A 11 14.03 8.28 37.66
CA LEU A 11 14.31 9.33 36.67
C LEU A 11 15.62 10.06 36.96
N LEU A 12 15.91 10.38 38.23
CA LEU A 12 17.14 11.05 38.64
C LEU A 12 18.40 10.18 38.49
N ASN A 13 18.25 8.85 38.43
CA ASN A 13 19.38 7.92 38.29
C ASN A 13 19.62 7.49 36.84
N LEU A 14 18.79 7.91 35.88
CA LEU A 14 19.00 7.63 34.47
C LEU A 14 20.21 8.41 33.94
N GLN A 15 21.21 7.69 33.41
CA GLN A 15 22.39 8.28 32.78
C GLN A 15 22.30 8.28 31.25
N SER A 16 21.69 7.24 30.68
CA SER A 16 21.40 7.13 29.26
C SER A 16 20.18 6.25 29.01
N ASP A 17 19.49 6.49 27.90
CA ASP A 17 18.45 5.61 27.39
C ASP A 17 19.09 4.36 26.74
N SER A 18 18.67 3.17 27.15
CA SER A 18 19.30 1.92 26.71
C SER A 18 18.99 1.53 25.27
N GLU A 19 17.87 2.01 24.72
CA GLU A 19 17.44 1.66 23.36
C GLU A 19 18.10 2.57 22.31
N THR A 20 18.17 3.87 22.61
CA THR A 20 18.70 4.89 21.70
C THR A 20 20.15 5.26 21.99
N GLY A 21 20.69 4.89 23.16
CA GLY A 21 22.02 5.28 23.63
C GLY A 21 22.14 6.76 23.98
N VAL A 22 21.02 7.49 24.10
CA VAL A 22 21.00 8.94 24.33
C VAL A 22 21.20 9.24 25.81
N GLU A 23 22.26 9.97 26.13
CA GLU A 23 22.54 10.44 27.50
C GLU A 23 21.47 11.42 28.03
N TYR A 24 21.10 11.25 29.30
CA TYR A 24 20.28 12.21 30.05
C TYR A 24 21.14 13.35 30.60
N ILE A 25 20.50 14.47 30.96
CA ILE A 25 21.21 15.62 31.52
C ILE A 25 21.66 15.29 32.96
N PRO A 26 22.97 15.32 33.28
CA PRO A 26 23.44 15.02 34.63
C PRO A 26 22.93 16.05 35.64
N THR A 27 22.45 15.59 36.78
CA THR A 27 21.99 16.47 37.87
C THR A 27 23.13 17.40 38.31
N GLY A 28 22.85 18.70 38.45
CA GLY A 28 23.81 19.68 38.97
C GLY A 28 24.84 20.22 37.97
N THR A 29 24.77 19.88 36.68
CA THR A 29 25.66 20.47 35.66
C THR A 29 25.14 21.79 35.09
N ALA A 30 26.05 22.77 34.98
CA ALA A 30 25.84 24.03 34.25
C ALA A 30 26.85 24.12 33.09
N PRO A 31 26.47 24.70 31.93
CA PRO A 31 25.18 25.34 31.64
C PRO A 31 24.08 24.38 31.18
N TYR A 32 22.98 24.35 31.93
CA TYR A 32 21.81 23.50 31.67
C TYR A 32 21.19 23.70 30.26
N TYR A 33 21.19 24.94 29.77
CA TYR A 33 20.56 25.30 28.50
C TYR A 33 21.20 24.62 27.28
N LEU A 34 22.51 24.33 27.32
CA LEU A 34 23.17 23.63 26.21
C LEU A 34 22.71 22.18 26.13
N HIS A 35 22.67 21.50 27.28
CA HIS A 35 22.21 20.11 27.37
C HIS A 35 20.72 19.99 27.01
N PHE A 36 19.89 20.93 27.48
CA PHE A 36 18.47 20.97 27.10
C PHE A 36 18.27 21.17 25.59
N ARG A 37 19.02 22.08 24.95
CA ARG A 37 18.95 22.27 23.49
C ARG A 37 19.39 21.02 22.71
N ARG A 38 20.40 20.29 23.19
CA ARG A 38 20.83 19.02 22.59
C ARG A 38 19.75 17.95 22.70
N LEU A 39 19.11 17.83 23.86
CA LEU A 39 18.00 16.90 24.08
C LEU A 39 16.84 17.22 23.13
N LEU A 40 16.42 18.49 23.08
CA LEU A 40 15.34 18.93 22.20
C LEU A 40 15.68 18.68 20.72
N TYR A 41 16.91 18.98 20.30
CA TYR A 41 17.36 18.72 18.93
C TYR A 41 17.26 17.22 18.57
N ARG A 42 17.70 16.33 19.46
CA ARG A 42 17.62 14.87 19.26
C ARG A 42 16.17 14.38 19.23
N LEU A 43 15.33 14.85 20.15
CA LEU A 43 13.91 14.54 20.17
C LEU A 43 13.24 14.95 18.85
N LEU A 44 13.52 16.16 18.37
CA LEU A 44 13.00 16.64 17.08
C LEU A 44 13.56 15.86 15.90
N LEU A 45 14.80 15.37 15.96
CA LEU A 45 15.37 14.52 14.93
C LEU A 45 14.68 13.15 14.87
N ALA A 46 14.46 12.52 16.03
CA ALA A 46 13.73 11.25 16.15
C ALA A 46 12.27 11.38 15.70
N ALA A 47 11.60 12.46 16.12
CA ALA A 47 10.22 12.74 15.76
C ALA A 47 10.06 13.38 14.36
N ARG A 48 11.15 13.70 13.66
CA ARG A 48 11.10 14.42 12.36
C ARG A 48 10.25 13.66 11.36
N ARG A 49 10.54 12.38 11.18
CA ARG A 49 9.85 11.52 10.21
C ARG A 49 8.37 11.31 10.56
N ALA A 50 8.04 11.26 11.85
CA ALA A 50 6.64 11.19 12.29
C ALA A 50 5.83 12.46 11.92
N ASN A 51 6.51 13.58 11.65
CA ASN A 51 5.88 14.82 11.21
C ASN A 51 5.87 15.02 9.69
N ASP A 52 6.55 14.16 8.91
CA ASP A 52 6.53 14.26 7.45
C ASP A 52 5.08 14.16 6.93
N LEU A 53 4.69 15.07 6.03
CA LEU A 53 3.35 15.12 5.42
C LEU A 53 2.19 15.35 6.40
N ARG A 54 2.46 15.72 7.65
CA ARG A 54 1.41 15.99 8.65
C ARG A 54 0.58 17.21 8.23
N VAL A 55 -0.73 17.05 8.24
CA VAL A 55 -1.70 18.16 8.13
C VAL A 55 -1.85 18.81 9.50
N TYR A 56 -1.84 20.15 9.55
CA TYR A 56 -2.03 20.93 10.76
C TYR A 56 -2.93 22.14 10.50
N ASP A 57 -3.63 22.57 11.53
CA ASP A 57 -4.52 23.73 11.52
C ASP A 57 -3.70 25.03 11.56
N GLU A 58 -3.97 25.96 10.64
CA GLU A 58 -3.35 27.29 10.57
C GLU A 58 -4.28 28.40 11.11
N GLY A 59 -5.52 28.04 11.46
CA GLY A 59 -6.57 28.93 11.93
C GLY A 59 -7.68 29.14 10.89
N GLY A 60 -8.91 29.32 11.37
CA GLY A 60 -10.08 29.49 10.51
C GLY A 60 -10.36 28.22 9.71
N LEU A 61 -10.37 28.34 8.38
CA LEU A 61 -10.52 27.23 7.44
C LEU A 61 -9.22 26.85 6.74
N ASP A 62 -8.09 27.43 7.13
CA ASP A 62 -6.81 27.17 6.47
C ASP A 62 -6.06 26.03 7.16
N VAL A 63 -5.52 25.13 6.35
CA VAL A 63 -4.60 24.09 6.80
C VAL A 63 -3.23 24.23 6.14
N GLY A 64 -2.20 23.81 6.88
CA GLY A 64 -0.87 23.58 6.36
C GLY A 64 -0.55 22.10 6.28
N VAL A 65 0.35 21.73 5.36
CA VAL A 65 0.88 20.38 5.24
C VAL A 65 2.40 20.44 5.31
N LYS A 66 3.01 19.68 6.22
CA LYS A 66 4.47 19.62 6.35
C LYS A 66 5.11 18.97 5.14
N ALA A 67 6.32 19.42 4.81
CA ALA A 67 7.16 18.75 3.82
C ALA A 67 7.38 17.27 4.19
N GLY A 68 7.65 16.45 3.20
CA GLY A 68 7.91 15.02 3.41
C GLY A 68 8.18 14.28 2.12
N LYS A 69 8.30 12.96 2.22
CA LYS A 69 8.46 12.08 1.06
C LYS A 69 7.60 10.84 1.25
N PHE A 70 7.14 10.26 0.15
CA PHE A 70 6.40 9.01 0.16
C PHE A 70 6.79 8.15 -1.04
N TRP A 71 6.63 6.83 -0.89
CA TRP A 71 6.83 5.89 -1.97
C TRP A 71 5.52 5.63 -2.69
N LEU A 72 5.58 5.61 -4.02
CA LEU A 72 4.50 5.16 -4.89
C LEU A 72 5.07 4.10 -5.83
N GLY A 73 4.76 2.83 -5.55
CA GLY A 73 5.47 1.72 -6.19
C GLY A 73 6.98 1.81 -5.93
N ALA A 74 7.77 1.97 -6.99
CA ALA A 74 9.23 2.09 -6.93
C ALA A 74 9.74 3.56 -6.98
N GLU A 75 8.84 4.55 -7.02
CA GLU A 75 9.21 5.96 -7.10
C GLU A 75 9.12 6.64 -5.74
N LEU A 76 10.17 7.39 -5.37
CA LEU A 76 10.19 8.23 -4.17
C LEU A 76 9.78 9.65 -4.53
N ILE A 77 8.56 10.04 -4.18
CA ILE A 77 8.02 11.37 -4.44
C ILE A 77 8.33 12.30 -3.27
N SER A 78 8.78 13.52 -3.56
CA SER A 78 9.06 14.55 -2.55
C SER A 78 8.00 15.64 -2.60
N TYR A 79 7.46 16.00 -1.44
CA TYR A 79 6.51 17.08 -1.28
C TYR A 79 7.14 18.20 -0.43
N ALA A 80 7.14 19.42 -0.97
CA ALA A 80 7.80 20.56 -0.34
C ALA A 80 7.07 21.12 0.89
N GLY A 81 5.82 20.70 1.12
CA GLY A 81 4.91 21.32 2.07
C GLY A 81 4.06 22.42 1.43
N SER A 82 2.98 22.80 2.09
CA SER A 82 2.15 23.94 1.71
C SER A 82 1.50 24.60 2.92
N THR A 83 1.04 25.83 2.75
CA THR A 83 0.37 26.67 3.76
C THR A 83 -0.74 27.48 3.10
N GLY A 84 -1.71 27.97 3.87
CA GLY A 84 -2.82 28.80 3.40
C GLY A 84 -3.81 28.03 2.53
N ASN A 85 -3.98 26.74 2.80
CA ASN A 85 -4.86 25.89 2.02
C ASN A 85 -6.28 25.94 2.57
N ALA A 86 -7.13 26.75 1.95
CA ALA A 86 -8.51 26.96 2.41
C ALA A 86 -9.39 25.73 2.18
N LEU A 87 -10.00 25.24 3.26
CA LEU A 87 -11.00 24.18 3.26
C LEU A 87 -12.41 24.74 3.03
N ALA A 88 -13.29 23.90 2.48
CA ALA A 88 -14.70 24.27 2.34
C ALA A 88 -15.40 24.31 3.71
N PRO A 89 -16.30 25.30 3.96
CA PRO A 89 -17.07 25.38 5.20
C PRO A 89 -18.14 24.28 5.26
N ASN A 90 -18.56 23.96 6.49
CA ASN A 90 -19.70 23.05 6.79
C ASN A 90 -19.58 21.66 6.14
N LYS A 91 -18.39 21.05 6.20
CA LYS A 91 -18.16 19.70 5.69
C LYS A 91 -17.96 18.73 6.85
N ALA A 92 -18.73 17.64 6.84
CA ALA A 92 -18.57 16.56 7.81
C ALA A 92 -17.26 15.78 7.61
N GLY A 93 -16.75 15.75 6.37
CA GLY A 93 -15.47 15.15 6.02
C GLY A 93 -14.90 15.76 4.76
N ILE A 94 -13.63 16.16 4.83
CA ILE A 94 -12.80 16.59 3.71
C ILE A 94 -11.59 15.66 3.69
N TYR A 95 -11.46 14.88 2.62
CA TYR A 95 -10.47 13.84 2.49
C TYR A 95 -9.22 14.41 1.81
N ILE A 96 -8.17 14.63 2.63
CA ILE A 96 -6.94 15.30 2.21
C ILE A 96 -5.88 14.26 1.87
N TYR A 97 -5.35 14.31 0.65
CA TYR A 97 -4.35 13.37 0.15
C TYR A 97 -3.37 14.03 -0.84
N LEU A 98 -2.25 13.36 -1.10
CA LEU A 98 -1.39 13.68 -2.25
C LEU A 98 -1.64 12.67 -3.36
N ASP A 99 -1.87 13.14 -4.58
CA ASP A 99 -2.02 12.28 -5.75
C ASP A 99 -0.69 11.65 -6.19
N ALA A 100 -0.74 10.89 -7.29
CA ALA A 100 0.43 10.21 -7.84
C ALA A 100 1.56 11.15 -8.29
N GLN A 101 1.28 12.44 -8.46
CA GLN A 101 2.26 13.46 -8.83
C GLN A 101 2.75 14.25 -7.61
N GLY A 102 2.25 13.96 -6.41
CA GLY A 102 2.55 14.71 -5.20
C GLY A 102 1.79 16.03 -5.09
N THR A 103 0.67 16.19 -5.80
CA THR A 103 -0.21 17.36 -5.71
C THR A 103 -1.19 17.20 -4.56
N LEU A 104 -1.36 18.27 -3.76
CA LEU A 104 -2.31 18.28 -2.65
C LEU A 104 -3.75 18.41 -3.15
N VAL A 105 -4.61 17.48 -2.72
CA VAL A 105 -6.04 17.46 -3.01
C VAL A 105 -6.84 17.59 -1.72
N MET A 106 -7.83 18.49 -1.71
CA MET A 106 -8.65 18.85 -0.54
C MET A 106 -10.11 19.13 -0.88
N ASN A 107 -10.55 18.79 -2.09
CA ASN A 107 -11.91 19.03 -2.58
C ASN A 107 -12.72 17.73 -2.72
N GLU A 108 -12.28 16.66 -2.05
CA GLU A 108 -12.98 15.37 -2.00
C GLU A 108 -13.78 15.24 -0.69
N TYR A 109 -15.04 14.87 -0.80
CA TYR A 109 -16.01 14.90 0.30
C TYR A 109 -16.74 13.56 0.49
N GLY A 110 -16.68 12.65 -0.49
CA GLY A 110 -17.37 11.36 -0.43
C GLY A 110 -16.56 10.26 0.24
N GLY A 111 -15.23 10.38 0.24
CA GLY A 111 -14.31 9.35 0.73
C GLY A 111 -12.95 9.49 0.09
N PHE A 112 -11.93 8.82 0.63
CA PHE A 112 -10.71 8.64 -0.14
C PHE A 112 -11.01 7.82 -1.40
N PRO A 113 -10.46 8.21 -2.57
CA PRO A 113 -10.64 7.44 -3.79
C PRO A 113 -10.07 6.03 -3.66
N SER A 114 -10.43 5.14 -4.59
CA SER A 114 -9.80 3.82 -4.65
C SER A 114 -8.35 3.97 -5.09
N MET A 115 -7.41 3.45 -4.29
CA MET A 115 -5.98 3.45 -4.63
C MET A 115 -5.66 2.58 -5.85
N ALA A 116 -6.53 1.61 -6.19
CA ALA A 116 -6.36 0.78 -7.38
C ALA A 116 -6.62 1.58 -8.67
N ILE A 117 -7.50 2.58 -8.61
CA ILE A 117 -7.88 3.40 -9.77
C ILE A 117 -7.05 4.68 -9.79
N MET A 118 -6.80 5.28 -8.63
CA MET A 118 -6.07 6.52 -8.50
C MET A 118 -5.05 6.39 -7.37
N PRO A 119 -3.78 6.08 -7.67
CA PRO A 119 -2.73 5.97 -6.67
C PRO A 119 -2.54 7.30 -5.92
N HIS A 120 -2.54 7.25 -4.59
CA HIS A 120 -2.40 8.43 -3.71
C HIS A 120 -1.91 8.01 -2.32
N ILE A 121 -1.46 8.99 -1.52
CA ILE A 121 -1.22 8.83 -0.08
C ILE A 121 -2.21 9.66 0.72
N ARG A 122 -2.95 9.00 1.61
CA ARG A 122 -3.90 9.64 2.52
C ARG A 122 -3.14 10.40 3.60
N LEU A 123 -3.52 11.66 3.81
CA LEU A 123 -2.91 12.50 4.84
C LEU A 123 -3.84 12.65 6.04
N ALA A 124 -5.06 13.15 5.83
CA ALA A 124 -5.99 13.40 6.92
C ALA A 124 -7.44 13.44 6.45
N VAL A 125 -8.36 13.34 7.41
CA VAL A 125 -9.76 13.72 7.25
C VAL A 125 -10.04 14.91 8.15
N ALA A 126 -10.43 16.04 7.56
CA ALA A 126 -10.82 17.24 8.29
C ALA A 126 -12.35 17.38 8.34
N SER A 127 -12.87 17.94 9.43
CA SER A 127 -14.28 18.36 9.52
C SER A 127 -14.37 19.84 9.85
N THR A 128 -15.34 20.54 9.28
CA THR A 128 -15.50 22.00 9.40
C THR A 128 -16.93 22.36 9.75
N SER A 129 -17.10 23.44 10.52
CA SER A 129 -18.40 24.03 10.83
C SER A 129 -18.29 25.55 10.89
N GLY A 130 -19.16 26.24 10.17
CA GLY A 130 -19.04 27.69 10.00
C GLY A 130 -17.70 28.05 9.36
N ALA A 131 -16.92 28.87 10.08
CA ALA A 131 -15.60 29.34 9.66
C ALA A 131 -14.44 28.62 10.37
N ASP A 132 -14.72 27.50 11.05
CA ASP A 132 -13.73 26.81 11.88
C ASP A 132 -13.55 25.34 11.47
N ILE A 133 -12.32 24.85 11.67
CA ILE A 133 -11.98 23.44 11.64
C ILE A 133 -12.32 22.81 13.00
N LEU A 134 -13.15 21.77 12.99
CA LEU A 134 -13.54 21.05 14.21
C LEU A 134 -12.56 19.94 14.56
N SER A 135 -12.01 19.25 13.56
CA SER A 135 -11.06 18.17 13.78
C SER A 135 -10.20 17.92 12.55
N ILE A 136 -8.99 17.41 12.78
CA ILE A 136 -8.10 16.85 11.75
C ILE A 136 -7.69 15.46 12.25
N THR A 137 -8.22 14.43 11.60
CA THR A 137 -7.89 13.03 11.92
C THR A 137 -6.76 12.57 11.02
N ASP A 138 -5.62 12.22 11.61
CA ASP A 138 -4.46 11.71 10.90
C ASP A 138 -4.74 10.35 10.25
N CYS A 139 -4.54 10.26 8.93
CA CYS A 139 -4.78 9.05 8.14
C CYS A 139 -3.49 8.48 7.53
N ARG A 140 -2.32 9.04 7.88
CA ARG A 140 -1.01 8.61 7.34
C ARG A 140 -0.63 7.20 7.78
N ILE A 141 -1.20 6.72 8.90
CA ILE A 141 -0.91 5.38 9.43
C ILE A 141 -1.21 4.25 8.44
N GLY A 142 -2.20 4.45 7.55
CA GLY A 142 -2.54 3.47 6.52
C GLY A 142 -1.48 3.31 5.42
N HIS A 143 -0.50 4.22 5.35
CA HIS A 143 0.53 4.24 4.30
C HIS A 143 1.97 4.17 4.82
N ASN A 144 2.21 4.56 6.08
CA ASN A 144 3.55 4.52 6.69
C ASN A 144 4.06 3.10 6.98
N PHE A 145 3.15 2.13 6.97
CA PHE A 145 3.49 0.72 7.10
C PHE A 145 2.88 -0.03 5.93
N LEU A 146 3.64 -0.20 4.85
CA LEU A 146 3.51 -1.43 4.09
C LEU A 146 3.77 -2.53 5.12
N VAL A 147 2.72 -3.24 5.55
CA VAL A 147 2.90 -4.46 6.33
C VAL A 147 3.31 -5.51 5.32
N PRO A 148 4.61 -5.87 5.19
CA PRO A 148 4.95 -7.07 4.46
C PRO A 148 4.21 -8.23 5.16
N HIS A 149 3.30 -8.87 4.45
CA HIS A 149 2.72 -10.10 4.91
C HIS A 149 3.84 -11.15 4.89
N ALA A 150 4.30 -11.59 6.07
CA ALA A 150 5.40 -12.55 6.27
C ALA A 150 6.73 -12.16 5.58
N SER A 151 7.72 -11.70 6.36
CA SER A 151 9.13 -11.58 5.95
C SER A 151 9.40 -11.09 4.50
N GLY A 152 8.59 -10.14 4.00
CA GLY A 152 8.80 -9.47 2.70
C GLY A 152 7.77 -9.69 1.59
N ALA A 153 6.65 -10.40 1.77
CA ALA A 153 5.64 -10.51 0.70
C ALA A 153 4.56 -9.41 0.76
N VAL A 154 4.11 -8.93 -0.39
CA VAL A 154 2.96 -8.01 -0.53
C VAL A 154 1.67 -8.82 -0.41
N CYS A 155 0.69 -8.33 0.36
CA CYS A 155 -0.65 -8.94 0.39
C CYS A 155 -1.24 -8.91 -1.02
N ARG A 156 -1.48 -10.09 -1.61
CA ARG A 156 -2.05 -10.23 -2.94
C ARG A 156 -3.58 -10.13 -2.84
N SER A 157 -4.22 -9.41 -3.76
CA SER A 157 -5.68 -9.48 -3.91
C SER A 157 -6.06 -10.91 -4.33
N MET A 158 -7.18 -11.41 -3.81
CA MET A 158 -7.72 -12.72 -4.20
C MET A 158 -9.14 -12.55 -4.72
N GLU A 159 -9.42 -13.14 -5.87
CA GLU A 159 -10.72 -13.10 -6.51
C GLU A 159 -11.19 -14.52 -6.86
N ALA A 160 -12.49 -14.76 -6.69
CA ALA A 160 -13.14 -16.02 -6.99
C ALA A 160 -14.08 -15.85 -8.19
N HIS A 161 -13.91 -16.72 -9.18
CA HIS A 161 -14.64 -16.70 -10.43
C HIS A 161 -15.63 -17.86 -10.50
N ILE A 162 -16.89 -17.54 -10.74
CA ILE A 162 -17.97 -18.52 -10.96
C ILE A 162 -18.36 -18.66 -12.44
N THR A 163 -17.80 -17.79 -13.29
CA THR A 163 -17.96 -17.74 -14.75
C THR A 163 -16.63 -17.29 -15.37
N ASP A 164 -16.49 -17.45 -16.70
CA ASP A 164 -15.35 -16.94 -17.46
C ASP A 164 -15.15 -15.42 -17.26
N ASP A 165 -13.90 -14.98 -17.35
CA ASP A 165 -13.53 -13.57 -17.17
C ASP A 165 -12.29 -13.19 -18.01
N THR A 166 -12.10 -11.91 -18.27
CA THR A 166 -10.92 -11.35 -18.96
C THR A 166 -10.14 -10.47 -18.00
N LEU A 167 -8.94 -10.92 -17.64
CA LEU A 167 -8.06 -10.21 -16.73
C LEU A 167 -7.39 -9.01 -17.42
N MET A 168 -7.15 -7.95 -16.66
CA MET A 168 -6.47 -6.73 -17.09
C MET A 168 -5.06 -6.65 -16.54
N ALA A 169 -4.12 -6.05 -17.27
CA ALA A 169 -2.73 -5.90 -16.81
C ALA A 169 -2.61 -5.13 -15.47
N GLY A 170 -3.58 -4.27 -15.14
CA GLY A 170 -3.64 -3.56 -13.86
C GLY A 170 -3.93 -4.45 -12.64
N GLU A 171 -4.33 -5.70 -12.87
CA GLU A 171 -4.60 -6.70 -11.82
C GLU A 171 -3.36 -7.54 -11.49
N SER A 172 -2.22 -7.25 -12.11
CA SER A 172 -0.94 -7.93 -11.88
C SER A 172 -0.63 -8.09 -10.39
N GLY A 173 -0.25 -9.31 -10.00
CA GLY A 173 0.06 -9.71 -8.63
C GLY A 173 -1.13 -10.30 -7.87
N SER A 174 -2.31 -10.38 -8.47
CA SER A 174 -3.51 -11.01 -7.90
C SER A 174 -3.44 -12.55 -7.90
N VAL A 175 -4.36 -13.14 -7.13
CA VAL A 175 -4.66 -14.57 -7.11
C VAL A 175 -6.09 -14.79 -7.57
N HIS A 176 -6.30 -15.60 -8.60
CA HIS A 176 -7.62 -15.94 -9.13
C HIS A 176 -7.95 -17.41 -8.88
N THR A 177 -9.19 -17.68 -8.47
CA THR A 177 -9.66 -19.01 -8.10
C THR A 177 -11.00 -19.34 -8.75
N ASN A 178 -11.38 -20.60 -8.79
CA ASN A 178 -12.72 -21.04 -9.21
C ASN A 178 -13.65 -21.37 -8.03
N LEU A 179 -13.44 -20.73 -6.86
CA LEU A 179 -14.26 -20.99 -5.68
C LEU A 179 -15.73 -20.69 -5.96
N GLY A 180 -16.61 -21.67 -5.74
CA GLY A 180 -18.05 -21.53 -5.98
C GLY A 180 -18.49 -21.75 -7.43
N ALA A 181 -17.56 -21.99 -8.37
CA ALA A 181 -17.92 -22.38 -9.72
C ALA A 181 -18.74 -23.68 -9.73
N THR A 182 -19.72 -23.77 -10.64
CA THR A 182 -20.53 -24.99 -10.85
C THR A 182 -20.24 -25.68 -12.19
N GLY A 183 -19.28 -25.14 -12.94
CA GLY A 183 -18.82 -25.61 -14.23
C GLY A 183 -17.38 -25.14 -14.49
N ALA A 184 -16.87 -25.41 -15.69
CA ALA A 184 -15.58 -24.90 -16.11
C ALA A 184 -15.58 -23.36 -16.15
N VAL A 185 -14.45 -22.77 -15.76
CA VAL A 185 -14.19 -21.32 -15.80
C VAL A 185 -12.91 -21.12 -16.57
N VAL A 186 -12.91 -20.25 -17.58
CA VAL A 186 -11.74 -19.87 -18.36
C VAL A 186 -11.42 -18.40 -18.12
N LEU A 187 -10.20 -18.12 -17.70
CA LEU A 187 -9.69 -16.77 -17.49
C LEU A 187 -8.78 -16.38 -18.65
N ALA A 188 -9.20 -15.36 -19.41
CA ALA A 188 -8.41 -14.82 -20.50
C ALA A 188 -7.36 -13.85 -19.95
N LEU A 189 -6.10 -14.07 -20.32
CA LEU A 189 -4.98 -13.21 -19.95
C LEU A 189 -4.98 -11.93 -20.80
N PRO A 190 -4.38 -10.83 -20.31
CA PRO A 190 -4.26 -9.60 -21.08
C PRO A 190 -3.53 -9.81 -22.40
N ILE A 191 -3.98 -9.14 -23.47
CA ILE A 191 -3.29 -9.09 -24.76
C ILE A 191 -2.12 -8.11 -24.65
N MET A 192 -0.91 -8.52 -25.06
CA MET A 192 0.31 -7.70 -25.02
C MET A 192 0.57 -7.06 -23.63
N PRO A 193 0.61 -7.86 -22.56
CA PRO A 193 0.90 -7.36 -21.23
C PRO A 193 2.30 -6.73 -21.17
N PRO A 194 2.53 -5.71 -20.32
CA PRO A 194 3.89 -5.29 -19.98
C PRO A 194 4.72 -6.46 -19.46
N ALA A 195 6.00 -6.51 -19.82
CA ALA A 195 6.91 -7.52 -19.30
C ALA A 195 6.92 -7.49 -17.77
N GLY A 196 6.79 -8.66 -17.14
CA GLY A 196 6.71 -8.80 -15.68
C GLY A 196 5.30 -8.77 -15.10
N THR A 197 4.24 -8.58 -15.90
CA THR A 197 2.86 -8.82 -15.43
C THR A 197 2.74 -10.25 -14.90
N GLU A 198 2.25 -10.42 -13.67
CA GLU A 198 2.17 -11.70 -12.96
C GLU A 198 0.73 -12.02 -12.57
N PHE A 199 0.29 -13.26 -12.76
CA PHE A 199 -0.96 -13.77 -12.22
C PHE A 199 -0.75 -15.11 -11.53
N THR A 200 -1.47 -15.35 -10.44
CA THR A 200 -1.51 -16.65 -9.77
C THR A 200 -2.91 -17.25 -9.88
N PHE A 201 -2.99 -18.52 -10.23
CA PHE A 201 -4.23 -19.27 -10.37
C PHE A 201 -4.24 -20.41 -9.36
N ALA A 202 -5.37 -20.65 -8.69
CA ALA A 202 -5.54 -21.77 -7.76
C ALA A 202 -6.92 -22.41 -7.87
N VAL A 203 -6.95 -23.72 -8.05
CA VAL A 203 -8.21 -24.49 -8.11
C VAL A 203 -8.74 -24.71 -6.69
N GLN A 204 -9.94 -24.23 -6.40
CA GLN A 204 -10.62 -24.38 -5.11
C GLN A 204 -11.91 -25.20 -5.19
N THR A 205 -12.44 -25.42 -6.39
CA THR A 205 -13.62 -26.26 -6.65
C THR A 205 -13.26 -27.32 -7.73
N PRO A 206 -13.78 -28.56 -7.68
CA PRO A 206 -13.41 -29.64 -8.61
C PRO A 206 -14.01 -29.49 -10.03
N TYR A 207 -14.00 -28.27 -10.56
CA TYR A 207 -14.29 -27.96 -11.95
C TYR A 207 -13.02 -27.41 -12.61
N ALA A 208 -12.94 -27.46 -13.94
CA ALA A 208 -11.76 -26.96 -14.64
C ALA A 208 -11.62 -25.44 -14.47
N LEU A 209 -10.46 -24.99 -13.99
CA LEU A 209 -9.99 -23.61 -14.10
C LEU A 209 -9.03 -23.56 -15.28
N GLY A 210 -9.47 -22.94 -16.37
CA GLY A 210 -8.73 -22.69 -17.58
C GLY A 210 -8.04 -21.32 -17.56
N VAL A 211 -6.89 -21.23 -18.21
CA VAL A 211 -6.14 -20.00 -18.45
C VAL A 211 -5.86 -19.91 -19.93
N ASP A 212 -6.42 -18.90 -20.59
CA ASP A 212 -6.25 -18.64 -22.02
C ASP A 212 -5.22 -17.52 -22.22
N PRO A 213 -4.07 -17.76 -22.89
CA PRO A 213 -3.09 -16.71 -23.17
C PRO A 213 -3.59 -15.65 -24.16
N GLY A 214 -4.69 -15.91 -24.87
CA GLY A 214 -5.17 -15.08 -25.97
C GLY A 214 -4.59 -15.51 -27.33
N PRO A 215 -5.08 -14.89 -28.43
CA PRO A 215 -4.91 -15.42 -29.79
C PRO A 215 -3.47 -15.36 -30.33
N ASN A 216 -2.62 -14.49 -29.77
CA ASN A 216 -1.28 -14.22 -30.28
C ASN A 216 -0.17 -14.55 -29.26
N ALA A 217 -0.52 -15.19 -28.15
CA ALA A 217 0.42 -15.52 -27.09
C ALA A 217 0.44 -17.02 -26.82
N ILE A 218 1.51 -17.47 -26.18
CA ILE A 218 1.70 -18.85 -25.74
C ILE A 218 2.04 -18.89 -24.25
N ILE A 219 1.52 -19.90 -23.56
CA ILE A 219 2.05 -20.30 -22.24
C ILE A 219 3.24 -21.24 -22.48
N ARG A 220 4.46 -20.70 -22.36
CA ARG A 220 5.75 -21.37 -22.60
C ARG A 220 6.11 -22.33 -21.46
N ASP A 221 5.35 -23.40 -21.32
CA ASP A 221 5.70 -24.52 -20.44
C ASP A 221 6.64 -25.52 -21.13
N ASP A 222 7.15 -26.49 -20.37
CA ASP A 222 7.99 -27.60 -20.82
C ASP A 222 7.34 -28.55 -21.84
N THR A 223 6.06 -28.37 -22.17
CA THR A 223 5.29 -29.25 -23.07
C THR A 223 5.29 -28.82 -24.54
N GLY A 224 5.89 -27.68 -24.89
CA GLY A 224 6.01 -27.23 -26.29
C GLY A 224 4.67 -26.86 -26.95
N GLN A 225 3.82 -26.09 -26.28
CA GLN A 225 2.50 -25.72 -26.81
C GLN A 225 2.57 -24.98 -28.16
N PRO A 226 1.55 -25.12 -29.02
CA PRO A 226 1.29 -24.13 -30.06
C PRO A 226 0.63 -22.88 -29.46
N MET A 227 0.66 -21.76 -30.19
CA MET A 227 0.01 -20.51 -29.79
C MET A 227 -1.49 -20.67 -29.52
N ALA A 228 -2.04 -19.78 -28.69
CA ALA A 228 -3.49 -19.67 -28.41
C ALA A 228 -4.15 -20.92 -27.80
N ARG A 229 -3.39 -21.78 -27.10
CA ARG A 229 -3.94 -22.95 -26.42
C ARG A 229 -4.04 -22.72 -24.91
N HIS A 230 -5.23 -22.95 -24.37
CA HIS A 230 -5.47 -22.79 -22.94
C HIS A 230 -4.80 -23.90 -22.12
N ARG A 231 -4.43 -23.56 -20.89
CA ARG A 231 -4.04 -24.50 -19.82
C ARG A 231 -5.22 -24.70 -18.90
N TRP A 232 -5.38 -25.88 -18.31
CA TRP A 232 -6.43 -26.09 -17.33
C TRP A 232 -6.06 -27.08 -16.25
N ALA A 233 -6.63 -26.93 -15.06
CA ALA A 233 -6.58 -27.91 -13.99
C ALA A 233 -7.95 -28.01 -13.31
N SER A 234 -8.33 -29.22 -12.88
CA SER A 234 -9.58 -29.46 -12.12
C SER A 234 -9.34 -30.08 -10.74
N THR A 235 -8.08 -30.36 -10.40
CA THR A 235 -7.72 -30.90 -9.08
C THR A 235 -7.61 -29.76 -8.08
N VAL A 236 -8.47 -29.78 -7.05
CA VAL A 236 -8.41 -28.80 -5.95
C VAL A 236 -7.01 -28.76 -5.34
N GLY A 237 -6.48 -27.56 -5.16
CA GLY A 237 -5.12 -27.30 -4.70
C GLY A 237 -4.07 -27.21 -5.80
N ALA A 238 -4.40 -27.47 -7.07
CA ALA A 238 -3.49 -27.17 -8.19
C ALA A 238 -3.30 -25.65 -8.33
N CYS A 239 -2.05 -25.22 -8.52
CA CYS A 239 -1.68 -23.81 -8.61
C CYS A 239 -0.75 -23.56 -9.80
N LEU A 240 -0.85 -22.39 -10.41
CA LEU A 240 0.00 -21.94 -11.51
C LEU A 240 0.27 -20.44 -11.36
N THR A 241 1.53 -20.03 -11.40
CA THR A 241 1.92 -18.62 -11.49
C THR A 241 2.55 -18.37 -12.83
N LEU A 242 1.99 -17.42 -13.58
CA LEU A 242 2.46 -17.02 -14.90
C LEU A 242 3.03 -15.60 -14.83
N VAL A 243 4.13 -15.38 -15.54
CA VAL A 243 4.74 -14.05 -15.72
C VAL A 243 4.88 -13.77 -17.21
N ALA A 244 4.46 -12.59 -17.64
CA ALA A 244 4.63 -12.11 -19.00
C ALA A 244 6.11 -11.84 -19.32
N ASP A 245 6.58 -12.33 -20.46
CA ASP A 245 7.89 -12.00 -21.01
C ASP A 245 7.84 -10.73 -21.89
N SER A 246 8.99 -10.35 -22.46
CA SER A 246 9.09 -9.18 -23.33
C SER A 246 8.44 -9.35 -24.72
N TYR A 247 8.01 -10.56 -25.07
CA TYR A 247 7.36 -10.87 -26.34
C TYR A 247 5.82 -10.93 -26.22
N GLY A 248 5.28 -10.74 -25.00
CA GLY A 248 3.85 -10.87 -24.72
C GLY A 248 3.41 -12.32 -24.50
N ASP A 249 4.37 -13.25 -24.37
CA ASP A 249 4.11 -14.64 -23.99
C ASP A 249 4.15 -14.81 -22.48
N TRP A 250 3.66 -15.95 -22.01
CA TRP A 250 3.54 -16.25 -20.58
C TRP A 250 4.48 -17.39 -20.19
N VAL A 251 5.27 -17.19 -19.15
CA VAL A 251 6.19 -18.20 -18.61
C VAL A 251 5.68 -18.68 -17.26
N PRO A 252 5.50 -20.00 -17.04
CA PRO A 252 5.20 -20.53 -15.72
C PRO A 252 6.45 -20.44 -14.82
N VAL A 253 6.35 -19.64 -13.76
CA VAL A 253 7.43 -19.48 -12.76
C VAL A 253 7.20 -20.31 -11.51
N ALA A 254 5.97 -20.76 -11.29
CA ALA A 254 5.61 -21.75 -10.27
C ALA A 254 4.45 -22.61 -10.78
N LYS A 255 4.53 -23.92 -10.57
CA LYS A 255 3.52 -24.90 -10.99
C LYS A 255 3.41 -25.98 -9.92
N TYR A 256 2.19 -26.20 -9.42
CA TYR A 256 1.87 -27.29 -8.50
C TYR A 256 0.62 -28.02 -8.99
N GLY A 257 0.66 -29.35 -8.97
CA GLY A 257 -0.37 -30.19 -9.59
C GLY A 257 -0.24 -30.30 -11.11
N THR A 258 -1.16 -31.04 -11.72
CA THR A 258 -1.18 -31.30 -13.17
C THR A 258 -2.04 -30.26 -13.88
N TRP A 259 -1.41 -29.50 -14.78
CA TRP A 259 -2.08 -28.56 -15.68
C TRP A 259 -2.11 -29.13 -17.09
N GLY A 260 -3.28 -29.60 -17.50
CA GLY A 260 -3.55 -30.09 -18.84
C GLY A 260 -3.51 -28.97 -19.87
N GLN A 261 -3.45 -29.37 -21.12
CA GLN A 261 -3.39 -28.50 -22.29
C GLN A 261 -4.50 -28.92 -23.26
N GLU A 262 -5.06 -27.94 -23.97
CA GLU A 262 -5.93 -28.21 -25.12
C GLU A 262 -5.14 -28.85 -26.28
N ALA A 263 -5.72 -29.89 -26.88
CA ALA A 263 -5.17 -30.59 -28.04
C ALA A 263 -5.21 -29.73 -29.32
#